data_AF-A0A6A4BLM6-F1
#
_entry.id   AF-A0A6A4BLM6-F1
#
_cell.length_a   1.000
_cell.length_b   1.000
_cell.length_c   1.000
_cell.angle_alpha   90.00
_cell.angle_beta   90.00
_cell.angle_gamma   90.00
#
_symmetry.space_group_name_H-M   'P 1'
#
loop_
_entity.id
_entity.type
_entity.pdbx_description
1 polymer ?
#
loop_
_entity_poly.entity_id
_entity_poly.type
_entity_poly.pdbx_seq_one_letter_code
_entity_poly.pdbx_strand_id
1 'polypeptide(L)'
;MQRQSAAKASQRPQPLRQTQEQRAEGCGRRDFSDLRRVRRRLTLWLVGWLLQGKRTKKVGICGKYGTRYGSSLRKVVKKIEISQHSKYNCVFCGKDSIKRNVTGIWECRSCHKTIAGGAYLLNTASAATVRSTLARLRKIRDDASA
;
A
#
# COMPACT_ATOMS: atom_id res chain seq x y z
N MET A 1 32.95 -43.66 1.42
CA MET A 1 33.05 -42.82 0.21
C MET A 1 31.89 -41.81 0.20
N GLN A 2 32.29 -40.53 0.18
CA GLN A 2 31.61 -39.32 -0.31
C GLN A 2 30.13 -39.01 0.03
N ARG A 3 30.02 -37.90 0.76
CA ARG A 3 28.88 -37.00 0.99
C ARG A 3 28.22 -36.52 -0.32
N GLN A 4 26.90 -36.39 -0.31
CA GLN A 4 26.13 -35.30 -0.95
C GLN A 4 24.86 -35.09 -0.07
N SER A 5 24.65 -34.05 0.73
CA SER A 5 24.73 -32.59 0.57
C SER A 5 23.68 -31.98 -0.38
N ALA A 6 22.55 -31.60 0.22
CA ALA A 6 21.75 -30.38 -0.01
C ALA A 6 21.07 -30.11 -1.37
N ALA A 7 19.75 -29.89 -1.33
CA ALA A 7 19.11 -28.67 -1.86
C ALA A 7 17.66 -28.53 -1.37
N LYS A 8 17.43 -27.82 -0.26
CA LYS A 8 16.10 -27.25 0.05
C LYS A 8 15.85 -26.11 -0.94
N ALA A 9 15.00 -26.35 -1.93
CA ALA A 9 14.51 -25.32 -2.83
C ALA A 9 13.74 -24.26 -2.01
N SER A 10 14.41 -23.15 -1.72
CA SER A 10 13.82 -21.95 -1.16
C SER A 10 12.80 -21.40 -2.15
N GLN A 11 11.51 -21.65 -1.92
CA GLN A 11 10.44 -20.97 -2.62
C GLN A 11 10.48 -19.49 -2.22
N ARG A 12 11.05 -18.66 -3.09
CA ARG A 12 10.92 -17.20 -3.00
C ARG A 12 9.45 -16.83 -3.15
N PRO A 13 8.83 -16.11 -2.20
CA PRO A 13 7.52 -15.51 -2.47
C PRO A 13 7.69 -14.47 -3.58
N GLN A 14 6.91 -14.65 -4.64
CA GLN A 14 6.90 -13.77 -5.81
C GLN A 14 6.56 -12.32 -5.42
N PRO A 15 7.11 -11.31 -6.09
CA PRO A 15 6.70 -9.93 -5.89
C PRO A 15 5.25 -9.76 -6.36
N LEU A 16 4.41 -9.17 -5.50
CA LEU A 16 3.05 -8.70 -5.83
C LEU A 16 3.11 -7.76 -7.04
N ARG A 17 2.94 -8.33 -8.23
CA ARG A 17 2.63 -7.60 -9.46
C ARG A 17 1.14 -7.33 -9.49
N GLN A 18 0.83 -6.05 -9.74
CA GLN A 18 -0.28 -5.59 -10.56
C GLN A 18 -1.70 -5.86 -10.04
N THR A 19 -2.23 -4.85 -9.35
CA THR A 19 -3.59 -4.34 -9.65
C THR A 19 -3.46 -2.83 -9.83
N GLN A 20 -2.99 -2.41 -11.01
CA GLN A 20 -3.48 -1.17 -11.59
C GLN A 20 -4.76 -1.49 -12.37
N GLU A 21 -5.60 -0.49 -12.53
CA GLU A 21 -6.63 -0.38 -13.57
C GLU A 21 -8.04 -0.86 -13.21
N GLN A 22 -8.75 -0.05 -12.40
CA GLN A 22 -10.21 0.07 -12.49
C GLN A 22 -10.64 1.54 -12.43
N ARG A 23 -10.85 2.07 -13.65
CA ARG A 23 -11.85 3.06 -14.11
C ARG A 23 -12.32 4.13 -13.12
N ALA A 24 -11.76 5.34 -13.27
CA ALA A 24 -12.45 6.58 -12.95
C ALA A 24 -13.18 7.08 -14.21
N GLU A 25 -14.44 6.69 -14.37
CA GLU A 25 -15.37 7.37 -15.27
C GLU A 25 -16.03 8.51 -14.49
N GLY A 26 -15.68 9.74 -14.85
CA GLY A 26 -16.24 10.96 -14.29
C GLY A 26 -16.32 12.01 -15.38
N CYS A 27 -17.44 12.01 -16.09
CA CYS A 27 -17.82 12.97 -17.11
C CYS A 27 -17.86 14.39 -16.50
N GLY A 28 -17.08 15.30 -17.08
CA GLY A 28 -17.10 16.72 -16.75
C GLY A 28 -16.56 17.51 -17.93
N ARG A 29 -17.39 17.70 -18.96
CA ARG A 29 -17.12 18.62 -20.07
C ARG A 29 -16.87 20.01 -19.48
N ARG A 30 -15.71 20.59 -19.78
CA ARG A 30 -15.48 22.02 -19.63
C ARG A 30 -14.99 22.57 -20.97
N ASP A 31 -15.71 23.59 -21.41
CA ASP A 31 -15.63 24.26 -22.71
C ASP A 31 -14.22 24.71 -23.09
N PHE A 32 -13.92 24.51 -24.38
CA PHE A 32 -12.62 24.66 -25.03
C PHE A 32 -12.60 25.92 -25.92
N SER A 33 -12.99 27.08 -25.38
CA SER A 33 -13.16 28.28 -26.21
C SER A 33 -12.82 29.59 -25.49
N ASP A 34 -11.69 29.67 -24.78
CA ASP A 34 -11.10 30.99 -24.44
C ASP A 34 -9.57 30.98 -24.29
N LEU A 35 -8.88 30.44 -25.29
CA LEU A 35 -7.45 30.07 -25.21
C LEU A 35 -6.51 30.92 -26.08
N ARG A 36 -6.90 32.12 -26.49
CA ARG A 36 -6.06 32.93 -27.39
C ARG A 36 -5.66 34.34 -26.94
N ARG A 37 -6.18 34.90 -25.82
CA ARG A 37 -5.85 36.31 -25.44
C ARG A 37 -5.06 36.52 -24.14
N VAL A 38 -4.94 35.55 -23.23
CA VAL A 38 -4.18 35.69 -21.96
C VAL A 38 -2.75 35.09 -22.04
N ARG A 39 -2.34 34.63 -23.23
CA ARG A 39 -1.25 33.66 -23.44
C ARG A 39 0.19 34.20 -23.32
N ARG A 40 0.42 35.47 -22.99
CA ARG A 40 1.81 36.00 -22.79
C ARG A 40 2.13 36.54 -21.40
N ARG A 41 1.14 36.77 -20.54
CA ARG A 41 1.37 37.19 -19.14
C ARG A 41 1.11 36.08 -18.12
N LEU A 42 0.32 35.07 -18.48
CA LEU A 42 0.01 33.92 -17.63
C LEU A 42 1.10 32.84 -17.63
N THR A 43 1.97 32.82 -18.65
CA THR A 43 3.01 31.78 -18.79
C THR A 43 4.09 31.88 -17.72
N LEU A 44 4.48 33.08 -17.27
CA LEU A 44 5.48 33.24 -16.20
C LEU A 44 4.94 32.95 -14.78
N TRP A 45 3.63 33.12 -14.55
CA TRP A 45 3.00 32.73 -13.27
C TRP A 45 2.68 31.22 -13.21
N LEU A 46 2.31 30.60 -14.33
CA LEU A 46 2.01 29.16 -14.39
C LEU A 46 3.26 28.26 -14.27
N VAL A 47 4.44 28.70 -14.72
CA VAL A 47 5.67 27.89 -14.62
C VAL A 47 6.21 27.85 -13.18
N GLY A 48 6.04 28.93 -12.41
CA GLY A 48 6.48 29.00 -11.02
C GLY A 48 5.70 28.08 -10.07
N TRP A 49 4.40 27.86 -10.33
CA TRP A 49 3.54 27.00 -9.51
C TRP A 49 3.77 25.49 -9.75
N LEU A 50 4.40 25.12 -10.87
CA LEU A 50 4.64 23.71 -11.24
C LEU A 50 5.91 23.11 -10.61
N LEU A 51 6.73 23.92 -9.92
CA LEU A 51 8.03 23.53 -9.36
C LEU A 51 8.02 23.27 -7.84
N GLN A 52 6.89 22.82 -7.27
CA GLN A 52 6.92 22.28 -5.90
C GLN A 52 7.56 20.88 -5.90
N GLY A 53 8.90 20.89 -5.97
CA GLY A 53 9.74 19.70 -6.12
C GLY A 53 9.70 18.78 -4.90
N LYS A 54 9.95 17.48 -5.16
CA LYS A 54 10.09 16.45 -4.13
C LYS A 54 11.13 16.89 -3.09
N ARG A 55 10.69 17.13 -1.85
CA ARG A 55 11.53 17.64 -0.73
C ARG A 55 12.78 16.79 -0.43
N THR A 56 12.78 15.50 -0.77
CA THR A 56 13.92 14.61 -0.49
C THR A 56 14.22 13.67 -1.67
N LYS A 57 15.52 13.43 -1.93
CA LYS A 57 15.97 12.54 -3.03
C LYS A 57 15.77 11.06 -2.72
N LYS A 58 16.08 10.61 -1.49
CA LYS A 58 16.09 9.18 -1.10
C LYS A 58 15.32 8.87 0.18
N VAL A 59 15.40 9.72 1.19
CA VAL A 59 15.01 9.37 2.57
C VAL A 59 13.50 9.36 2.82
N GLY A 60 12.72 10.24 2.18
CA GLY A 60 11.27 10.31 2.39
C GLY A 60 10.89 10.57 3.86
N ILE A 61 9.90 9.83 4.36
CA ILE A 61 9.36 9.97 5.74
C ILE A 61 10.42 9.80 6.84
N CYS A 62 11.46 9.01 6.60
CA CYS A 62 12.56 8.82 7.54
C CYS A 62 13.56 9.99 7.60
N GLY A 63 13.29 11.10 6.90
CA GLY A 63 14.03 12.35 7.07
C GLY A 63 13.98 12.88 8.51
N LYS A 64 12.96 12.52 9.30
CA LYS A 64 12.82 12.91 10.71
C LYS A 64 13.98 12.43 11.61
N TYR A 65 14.65 11.34 11.24
CA TYR A 65 15.75 10.79 12.02
C TYR A 65 17.10 11.51 11.75
N GLY A 66 17.14 12.43 10.80
CA GLY A 66 18.35 13.19 10.46
C GLY A 66 19.49 12.30 9.96
N THR A 67 20.71 12.52 10.44
CA THR A 67 21.90 11.74 10.08
C THR A 67 22.09 10.48 10.94
N ARG A 68 21.32 10.32 12.02
CA ARG A 68 21.51 9.31 13.06
C ARG A 68 21.12 7.88 12.61
N TYR A 69 21.64 6.87 13.30
CA TYR A 69 21.37 5.43 13.14
C TYR A 69 21.90 4.73 11.88
N GLY A 70 22.47 5.46 10.91
CA GLY A 70 23.00 4.86 9.69
C GLY A 70 21.91 4.47 8.66
N SER A 71 22.35 4.09 7.44
CA SER A 71 21.44 3.95 6.30
C SER A 71 20.62 2.65 6.29
N SER A 72 21.20 1.55 6.76
CA SER A 72 20.57 0.22 6.75
C SER A 72 19.32 0.17 7.62
N LEU A 73 19.42 0.64 8.87
CA LEU A 73 18.29 0.70 9.81
C LEU A 73 17.17 1.60 9.27
N ARG A 74 17.52 2.78 8.74
CA ARG A 74 16.54 3.72 8.18
C ARG A 74 15.81 3.17 6.96
N LYS A 75 16.46 2.37 6.11
CA LYS A 75 15.79 1.71 4.97
C LYS A 75 14.74 0.69 5.44
N VAL A 76 15.02 -0.06 6.51
CA VAL A 76 14.06 -1.01 7.09
C VAL A 76 12.87 -0.27 7.69
N VAL A 77 13.13 0.72 8.54
CA VAL A 77 12.09 1.56 9.17
C VAL A 77 11.25 2.27 8.12
N LYS A 78 11.85 2.77 7.03
CA LYS A 78 11.11 3.41 5.95
C LYS A 78 10.03 2.52 5.35
N LYS A 79 10.33 1.24 5.12
CA LYS A 79 9.34 0.29 4.56
C LYS A 79 8.16 0.12 5.51
N ILE A 80 8.44 -0.01 6.80
CA ILE A 80 7.45 -0.20 7.87
C ILE A 80 6.62 1.08 8.08
N GLU A 81 7.27 2.24 8.07
CA GLU A 81 6.61 3.54 8.26
C GLU A 81 5.70 3.91 7.09
N ILE A 82 6.09 3.58 5.86
CA ILE A 82 5.24 3.80 4.70
C ILE A 82 4.01 2.90 4.77
N SER A 83 4.20 1.61 5.08
CA SER A 83 3.09 0.67 5.11
C SER A 83 2.09 1.00 6.21
N GLN A 84 2.54 1.30 7.43
CA GLN A 84 1.64 1.61 8.54
C GLN A 84 0.82 2.91 8.34
N HIS A 85 1.36 3.90 7.62
CA HIS A 85 0.67 5.17 7.34
C HIS A 85 -0.12 5.15 6.03
N SER A 86 0.00 4.09 5.23
CA SER A 86 -0.80 3.92 4.03
C SER A 86 -2.28 3.71 4.38
N LYS A 87 -3.16 4.15 3.48
CA LYS A 87 -4.59 3.83 3.56
C LYS A 87 -4.83 2.48 2.90
N TYR A 88 -5.70 1.67 3.47
CA TYR A 88 -6.08 0.37 2.94
C TYR A 88 -7.55 0.33 2.52
N ASN A 89 -7.86 -0.58 1.58
CA ASN A 89 -9.21 -0.87 1.16
C ASN A 89 -10.00 -1.58 2.28
N CYS A 90 -11.18 -1.06 2.57
CA CYS A 90 -12.11 -1.67 3.49
C CYS A 90 -12.97 -2.77 2.85
N VAL A 91 -12.89 -3.98 3.40
CA VAL A 91 -13.72 -5.13 3.00
C VAL A 91 -15.22 -4.91 3.15
N PHE A 92 -15.65 -3.97 4.00
CA PHE A 92 -17.07 -3.72 4.26
C PHE A 92 -17.68 -2.66 3.36
N CYS A 93 -16.92 -1.62 3.01
CA CYS A 93 -17.45 -0.47 2.27
C CYS A 93 -16.74 -0.19 0.94
N GLY A 94 -15.71 -0.97 0.59
CA GLY A 94 -14.95 -0.85 -0.67
C GLY A 94 -14.11 0.42 -0.82
N LYS A 95 -14.08 1.29 0.19
CA LYS A 95 -13.36 2.58 0.17
C LYS A 95 -11.99 2.45 0.81
N ASP A 96 -11.00 3.17 0.28
CA ASP A 96 -9.64 3.28 0.84
C ASP A 96 -9.58 4.24 2.04
N SER A 97 -10.30 3.91 3.10
CA SER A 97 -10.47 4.75 4.29
C SER A 97 -9.93 4.12 5.58
N ILE A 98 -9.40 2.90 5.52
CA ILE A 98 -8.81 2.24 6.69
C ILE A 98 -7.48 2.90 7.04
N LYS A 99 -7.35 3.27 8.32
CA LYS A 99 -6.10 3.71 8.93
C LYS A 99 -5.84 2.94 10.22
N ARG A 100 -4.57 2.85 10.60
CA ARG A 100 -4.15 2.30 11.88
C ARG A 100 -4.51 3.26 13.00
N ASN A 101 -5.20 2.76 14.03
CA ASN A 101 -5.43 3.53 15.26
C ASN A 101 -4.34 3.19 16.29
N VAL A 102 -4.21 1.90 16.63
CA VAL A 102 -3.14 1.38 17.50
C VAL A 102 -2.45 0.15 16.89
N THR A 103 -1.47 -0.42 17.58
CA THR A 103 -0.82 -1.68 17.14
C THR A 103 -1.85 -2.80 16.97
N GLY A 104 -1.97 -3.34 15.76
CA GLY A 104 -2.85 -4.48 15.46
C GLY A 104 -4.34 -4.14 15.31
N ILE A 105 -4.77 -2.92 15.64
CA ILE A 105 -6.16 -2.47 15.48
C ILE A 105 -6.24 -1.39 14.40
N TRP A 106 -7.10 -1.67 13.42
CA TRP A 106 -7.32 -0.83 12.26
C TRP A 106 -8.76 -0.36 12.23
N GLU A 107 -8.99 0.90 11.87
CA GLU A 107 -10.31 1.51 11.87
C GLU A 107 -10.61 2.15 10.51
N CYS A 108 -11.79 1.87 10.00
CA CYS A 108 -12.34 2.46 8.79
C CYS A 108 -12.97 3.83 9.11
N ARG A 109 -12.45 4.92 8.55
CA ARG A 109 -13.01 6.26 8.81
C ARG A 109 -14.42 6.49 8.28
N SER A 110 -14.82 5.76 7.24
CA SER A 110 -16.13 5.95 6.61
C SER A 110 -17.23 5.07 7.19
N CYS A 111 -16.86 3.91 7.74
CA CYS A 111 -17.79 2.89 8.20
C CYS A 111 -17.67 2.60 9.70
N HIS A 112 -16.68 3.21 10.37
CA HIS A 112 -16.38 3.08 11.80
C HIS A 112 -16.21 1.65 12.30
N LYS A 113 -16.03 0.69 11.39
CA LYS A 113 -15.74 -0.70 11.72
C LYS A 113 -14.26 -0.84 12.10
N THR A 114 -14.03 -1.47 13.23
CA THR A 114 -12.70 -1.87 13.72
C THR A 114 -12.36 -3.27 13.24
N ILE A 115 -11.15 -3.45 12.73
CA ILE A 115 -10.64 -4.71 12.17
C ILE A 115 -9.32 -5.05 12.87
N ALA A 116 -9.17 -6.30 13.28
CA ALA A 116 -7.89 -6.83 13.74
C ALA A 116 -7.00 -7.15 12.53
N GLY A 117 -5.76 -6.66 12.56
CA GLY A 117 -4.78 -6.86 11.51
C GLY A 117 -3.38 -7.05 12.07
N GLY A 118 -2.36 -6.97 11.20
CA GLY A 118 -0.97 -6.97 11.64
C GLY A 118 -0.56 -5.67 12.32
N ALA A 119 0.63 -5.67 12.94
CA ALA A 119 1.18 -4.51 13.62
C ALA A 119 1.40 -3.30 12.69
N TYR A 120 1.84 -3.55 11.45
CA TYR A 120 2.20 -2.52 10.46
C TYR A 120 1.52 -2.69 9.09
N LEU A 121 0.76 -3.77 8.91
CA LEU A 121 0.05 -4.14 7.68
C LEU A 121 -1.35 -4.61 8.06
N LEU A 122 -2.38 -4.20 7.32
CA LEU A 122 -3.75 -4.67 7.56
C LEU A 122 -3.86 -6.20 7.39
N ASN A 123 -3.25 -6.74 6.33
CA ASN A 123 -3.23 -8.16 6.05
C ASN A 123 -1.80 -8.69 6.01
N THR A 124 -1.48 -9.69 6.83
CA THR A 124 -0.18 -10.35 6.83
C THR A 124 -0.18 -11.56 5.89
N ALA A 125 1.00 -11.90 5.32
CA ALA A 125 1.13 -13.05 4.44
C ALA A 125 0.73 -14.36 5.14
N SER A 126 1.14 -14.54 6.39
CA SER A 126 0.78 -15.70 7.20
C SER A 126 -0.72 -15.78 7.51
N ALA A 127 -1.38 -14.66 7.79
CA ALA A 127 -2.83 -14.68 7.99
C ALA A 127 -3.58 -15.02 6.69
N ALA A 128 -3.08 -14.55 5.55
CA ALA A 128 -3.68 -14.88 4.25
C ALA A 128 -3.61 -16.39 3.94
N THR A 129 -2.49 -17.06 4.23
CA THR A 129 -2.35 -18.51 4.03
C THR A 129 -3.19 -19.33 5.02
N VAL A 130 -3.31 -18.88 6.27
CA VAL A 130 -4.18 -19.53 7.25
C VAL A 130 -5.64 -19.46 6.82
N ARG A 131 -6.10 -18.31 6.31
CA ARG A 131 -7.49 -18.19 5.82
C ARG A 131 -7.80 -19.14 4.67
N SER A 132 -6.88 -19.28 3.70
CA SER A 132 -7.10 -20.19 2.56
C SER A 132 -7.05 -21.67 2.97
N THR A 133 -6.13 -22.04 3.86
CA THR A 133 -6.03 -23.42 4.37
C THR A 133 -7.24 -23.81 5.21
N LEU A 134 -7.70 -22.95 6.12
CA LEU A 134 -8.92 -23.20 6.91
C LEU A 134 -10.16 -23.32 6.03
N ALA A 135 -10.30 -22.46 5.01
CA ALA A 135 -11.41 -22.56 4.07
C ALA A 135 -11.43 -23.90 3.33
N ARG A 136 -10.26 -24.41 2.91
CA ARG A 136 -10.13 -25.72 2.27
C ARG A 136 -10.49 -26.87 3.23
N LEU A 137 -9.97 -26.83 4.46
CA LEU A 137 -10.21 -27.90 5.44
C LEU A 137 -11.68 -27.97 5.87
N ARG A 138 -12.35 -26.82 5.99
CA ARG A 138 -13.80 -26.77 6.29
C ARG A 138 -14.62 -27.44 5.20
N LYS A 139 -14.35 -27.15 3.93
CA LYS A 139 -15.01 -27.82 2.80
C LYS A 139 -14.87 -29.33 2.84
N ILE A 140 -13.64 -29.83 3.02
CA ILE A 140 -13.37 -31.28 3.09
C ILE A 140 -14.17 -31.94 4.23
N ARG A 141 -14.24 -31.28 5.39
CA ARG A 141 -15.04 -31.79 6.52
C ARG A 141 -16.52 -31.81 6.19
N ASP A 142 -17.03 -30.73 5.60
CA ASP A 142 -18.45 -30.59 5.29
C ASP A 142 -18.87 -31.63 4.21
N ASP A 143 -18.01 -31.88 3.21
CA ASP A 143 -18.17 -32.93 2.18
C ASP A 143 -18.11 -34.35 2.74
N ALA A 144 -17.32 -34.58 3.81
CA ALA A 144 -17.22 -35.88 4.48
C ALA A 144 -18.37 -36.14 5.46
N SER A 145 -19.07 -35.09 5.89
CA SER A 145 -20.24 -35.17 6.78
C SER A 145 -21.58 -35.21 6.06
N ALA A 146 -21.58 -34.91 4.76
CA ALA A 146 -22.72 -35.02 3.87
C ALA A 146 -22.80 -36.42 3.26
#